data_AF-A0A521U1Y6-F1
#
_entry.id   AF-A0A521U1Y6-F1
#
_cell.length_a   1.000
_cell.length_b   1.000
_cell.length_c   1.000
_cell.angle_alpha   90.00
_cell.angle_beta   90.00
_cell.angle_gamma   90.00
#
_symmetry.space_group_name_H-M   'P 1'
#
loop_
_entity.id
_entity.type
_entity.pdbx_description
1 polymer ?
#
loop_
_entity_poly.entity_id
_entity_poly.type
_entity_poly.pdbx_seq_one_letter_code
_entity_poly.pdbx_strand_id
1 'polypeptide(L)'
;MDKQTSRISNVNPESSVSPRPQWWTDKHSSTWDRVKAALRRDWEQTKADFSSNDSADLNQEIGDTVKQSVGKEPIPPLSVKTRPDDPQDVAKRVEKQIKERGKAQERVIEAQTDAAVVQVQAQGKIASEQQAAQEKVAAEQRKLGEIAADAREAAMKSQRDAQEKIAKQQEKIAEVRSDASQKIAEVQQKAGEKIAEVQQKASEKVAVVRDWNQVEPAIRYGYGARLQYADSPTWDDQLESRLRHEWTQLKNGNTWEDVQPHVRHGWDAAARNSIV
;
A
#
# COMPACT_ATOMS: atom_id res chain seq x y z
N MET A 1 20.53 32.89 69.34
CA MET A 1 19.06 32.96 69.32
C MET A 1 18.59 31.51 69.26
N ASP A 2 18.23 30.81 70.33
CA ASP A 2 17.81 31.19 71.68
C ASP A 2 18.10 30.01 72.63
N LYS A 3 18.60 30.36 73.84
CA LYS A 3 18.37 29.71 75.16
C LYS A 3 18.76 28.23 75.28
N GLN A 4 19.94 27.84 75.79
CA GLN A 4 20.53 28.13 77.11
C GLN A 4 19.61 27.92 78.33
N THR A 5 20.10 27.03 79.20
CA THR A 5 19.98 27.00 80.68
C THR A 5 18.62 26.69 81.32
N SER A 6 18.53 25.53 81.98
CA SER A 6 18.46 25.47 83.45
C SER A 6 18.88 24.10 83.97
N ARG A 7 20.21 24.01 84.22
CA ARG A 7 20.79 23.31 85.37
C ARG A 7 19.98 23.73 86.61
N ILE A 8 19.34 22.79 87.27
CA ILE A 8 19.09 22.89 88.71
C ILE A 8 20.08 21.95 89.38
N SER A 9 21.16 22.55 89.85
CA SER A 9 22.06 22.04 90.87
C SER A 9 21.39 22.10 92.25
N ASN A 10 21.80 21.19 93.15
CA ASN A 10 21.40 21.04 94.55
C ASN A 10 19.95 20.58 94.75
N VAL A 11 19.70 19.46 95.41
CA VAL A 11 20.15 19.12 96.77
C VAL A 11 20.46 17.62 96.85
N ASN A 12 21.62 17.27 97.39
CA ASN A 12 21.81 15.99 98.06
C ASN A 12 21.41 16.20 99.53
N PRO A 13 20.28 15.66 100.02
CA PRO A 13 20.13 15.40 101.43
C PRO A 13 20.30 13.89 101.59
N GLU A 14 21.44 13.54 102.16
CA GLU A 14 21.52 12.54 103.23
C GLU A 14 20.54 11.37 103.11
N SER A 15 21.06 10.24 102.64
CA SER A 15 21.07 9.00 103.45
C SER A 15 19.94 8.86 104.48
N SER A 16 18.68 8.93 104.05
CA SER A 16 17.54 8.47 104.84
C SER A 16 17.27 7.02 104.44
N VAL A 17 18.24 6.15 104.73
CA VAL A 17 17.96 4.73 104.94
C VAL A 17 17.02 4.70 106.13
N SER A 18 15.72 4.72 105.87
CA SER A 18 14.71 4.49 106.91
C SER A 18 15.15 3.25 107.67
N PRO A 19 15.44 3.36 108.98
CA PRO A 19 16.09 2.29 109.71
C PRO A 19 15.15 1.10 109.68
N ARG A 20 15.54 0.05 108.94
CA ARG A 20 14.79 -1.20 108.95
C ARG A 20 14.72 -1.65 110.41
N PRO A 21 13.53 -1.84 110.98
CA PRO A 21 13.41 -2.22 112.38
C PRO A 21 14.09 -3.58 112.59
N GLN A 22 14.77 -3.77 113.73
CA GLN A 22 15.72 -4.88 113.94
C GLN A 22 15.14 -6.31 113.80
N TRP A 23 13.82 -6.47 113.77
CA TRP A 23 13.14 -7.74 113.49
C TRP A 23 12.97 -8.02 111.98
N TRP A 24 13.28 -7.07 111.10
CA TRP A 24 13.16 -7.18 109.66
C TRP A 24 14.44 -7.72 109.01
N THR A 25 14.50 -9.03 108.83
CA THR A 25 15.58 -9.73 108.11
C THR A 25 15.33 -9.81 106.59
N ASP A 26 16.37 -10.02 105.78
CA ASP A 26 16.25 -10.18 104.31
C ASP A 26 15.32 -11.33 103.90
N LYS A 27 15.09 -12.29 104.80
CA LYS A 27 14.12 -13.37 104.64
C LYS A 27 12.69 -12.84 104.51
N HIS A 28 12.32 -11.76 105.20
CA HIS A 28 10.98 -11.15 105.10
C HIS A 28 10.78 -10.38 103.79
N SER A 29 11.83 -9.70 103.30
CA SER A 29 11.81 -8.99 102.01
C SER A 29 11.54 -9.97 100.86
N SER A 30 12.24 -11.11 100.83
CA SER A 30 12.08 -12.12 99.77
C SER A 30 10.74 -12.86 99.80
N THR A 31 10.14 -13.08 100.98
CA THR A 31 8.77 -13.62 101.08
C THR A 31 7.75 -12.62 100.54
N TRP A 32 7.88 -11.34 100.88
CA TRP A 32 6.97 -10.30 100.40
C TRP A 32 7.09 -10.06 98.88
N ASP A 33 8.30 -10.16 98.32
CA ASP A 33 8.51 -10.05 96.88
C ASP A 33 7.84 -11.19 96.09
N ARG A 34 7.80 -12.41 96.65
CA ARG A 34 7.06 -13.54 96.07
C ARG A 34 5.55 -13.30 96.09
N VAL A 35 5.01 -12.82 97.21
CA VAL A 35 3.57 -12.48 97.33
C VAL A 35 3.18 -11.44 96.29
N LYS A 36 3.95 -10.34 96.16
CA LYS A 36 3.68 -9.30 95.16
C LYS A 36 3.76 -9.83 93.72
N ALA A 37 4.74 -10.67 93.42
CA ALA A 37 4.90 -11.24 92.08
C ALA A 37 3.75 -12.23 91.73
N ALA A 38 3.32 -13.05 92.69
CA ALA A 38 2.20 -13.96 92.52
C ALA A 38 0.87 -13.19 92.30
N LEU A 39 0.61 -12.18 93.14
CA LEU A 39 -0.59 -11.35 93.04
C LEU A 39 -0.62 -10.52 91.74
N ARG A 40 0.54 -10.01 91.29
CA ARG A 40 0.65 -9.29 90.03
C ARG A 40 0.26 -10.18 88.84
N ARG A 41 0.63 -11.45 88.88
CA ARG A 41 0.34 -12.42 87.83
C ARG A 41 -1.14 -12.82 87.83
N ASP A 42 -1.75 -12.96 89.01
CA ASP A 42 -3.20 -13.21 89.20
C ASP A 42 -4.05 -12.06 88.62
N TRP A 43 -3.56 -10.83 88.78
CA TRP A 43 -4.16 -9.65 88.19
C TRP A 43 -4.05 -9.62 86.66
N GLU A 44 -2.93 -10.06 86.08
CA GLU A 44 -2.79 -10.18 84.62
C GLU A 44 -3.76 -11.22 84.04
N GLN A 45 -3.97 -12.34 84.73
CA GLN A 45 -5.00 -13.32 84.35
C GLN A 45 -6.41 -12.73 84.41
N THR A 46 -6.77 -12.07 85.51
CA THR A 46 -8.10 -11.46 85.67
C THR A 46 -8.36 -10.46 84.54
N LYS A 47 -7.37 -9.66 84.16
CA LYS A 47 -7.50 -8.77 82.99
C LYS A 47 -7.69 -9.54 81.69
N ALA A 48 -7.00 -10.66 81.49
CA ALA A 48 -7.22 -11.51 80.32
C ALA A 48 -8.62 -12.12 80.27
N ASP A 49 -9.19 -12.50 81.42
CA ASP A 49 -10.55 -13.05 81.50
C ASP A 49 -11.62 -11.99 81.14
N PHE A 50 -11.36 -10.70 81.41
CA PHE A 50 -12.26 -9.58 81.06
C PHE A 50 -11.95 -8.91 79.71
N SER A 51 -10.75 -9.08 79.14
CA SER A 51 -10.34 -8.47 77.87
C SER A 51 -10.44 -9.49 76.75
N SER A 52 -11.29 -9.27 75.76
CA SER A 52 -11.58 -10.31 74.77
C SER A 52 -10.47 -10.59 73.75
N ASN A 53 -9.41 -9.76 73.62
CA ASN A 53 -8.45 -9.93 72.52
C ASN A 53 -6.95 -9.58 72.77
N ASP A 54 -6.55 -8.91 73.86
CA ASP A 54 -5.18 -8.33 73.94
C ASP A 54 -4.31 -8.78 75.13
N SER A 55 -4.79 -9.70 75.96
CA SER A 55 -4.00 -10.21 77.10
C SER A 55 -3.72 -11.70 76.93
N ALA A 56 -2.47 -12.10 77.15
CA ALA A 56 -2.09 -13.50 77.15
C ALA A 56 -2.72 -14.21 78.35
N ASP A 57 -3.61 -15.17 78.11
CA ASP A 57 -4.13 -16.07 79.14
C ASP A 57 -2.97 -16.84 79.78
N LEU A 58 -2.74 -16.60 81.07
CA LEU A 58 -1.66 -17.17 81.88
C LEU A 58 -2.08 -18.44 82.61
N ASN A 59 -3.35 -18.87 82.49
CA ASN A 59 -3.95 -20.01 83.17
C ASN A 59 -3.55 -20.07 84.66
N GLN A 60 -3.72 -18.94 85.37
CA GLN A 60 -3.41 -18.82 86.80
C GLN A 60 -4.67 -18.88 87.65
N GLU A 61 -4.72 -19.82 88.60
CA GLU A 61 -5.79 -19.90 89.58
C GLU A 61 -5.36 -19.34 90.96
N ILE A 62 -6.34 -18.94 91.78
CA ILE A 62 -6.12 -18.45 93.15
C ILE A 62 -5.28 -19.45 93.97
N GLY A 63 -5.46 -20.76 93.73
CA GLY A 63 -4.69 -21.81 94.38
C GLY A 63 -3.18 -21.74 94.08
N ASP A 64 -2.81 -21.35 92.87
CA ASP A 64 -1.41 -21.25 92.45
C ASP A 64 -0.78 -19.95 92.94
N THR A 65 -1.57 -18.86 92.99
CA THR A 65 -1.19 -17.61 93.65
C THR A 65 -0.80 -17.84 95.11
N VAL A 66 -1.57 -18.66 95.85
CA VAL A 66 -1.27 -19.02 97.24
C VAL A 66 0.00 -19.87 97.35
N LYS A 67 0.17 -20.91 96.51
CA LYS A 67 1.37 -21.77 96.53
C LYS A 67 2.65 -20.99 96.20
N GLN A 68 2.58 -20.09 95.22
CA GLN A 68 3.68 -19.22 94.81
C GLN A 68 4.04 -18.19 95.89
N SER A 69 3.02 -17.62 96.54
CA SER A 69 3.18 -16.65 97.64
C SER A 69 3.94 -17.24 98.83
N VAL A 70 3.66 -18.50 99.18
CA VAL A 70 4.37 -19.21 100.26
C VAL A 70 5.67 -19.88 99.80
N GLY A 71 6.03 -19.75 98.51
CA GLY A 71 7.25 -20.31 97.91
C GLY A 71 7.25 -21.83 97.74
N LYS A 72 6.08 -22.47 97.76
CA LYS A 72 5.93 -23.91 97.44
C LYS A 72 6.03 -24.19 95.95
N GLU A 73 5.86 -23.17 95.12
CA GLU A 73 5.95 -23.26 93.66
C GLU A 73 6.72 -22.04 93.13
N PRO A 74 7.64 -22.20 92.16
CA PRO A 74 8.32 -21.07 91.56
C PRO A 74 7.34 -20.21 90.75
N ILE A 75 7.52 -18.89 90.79
CA ILE A 75 6.69 -17.96 90.03
C ILE A 75 7.20 -17.93 88.57
N PRO A 76 6.41 -18.39 87.58
CA PRO A 76 6.84 -18.36 86.18
C PRO A 76 6.88 -16.92 85.65
N PRO A 77 7.71 -16.64 84.62
CA PRO A 77 7.71 -15.34 83.94
C PRO A 77 6.32 -14.99 83.40
N LEU A 78 5.97 -13.69 83.37
CA LEU A 78 4.68 -13.16 82.89
C LEU A 78 4.34 -13.50 81.42
N SER A 79 5.21 -14.22 80.70
CA SER A 79 5.02 -14.66 79.31
C SER A 79 4.73 -16.15 79.15
N VAL A 80 4.73 -16.92 80.24
CA VAL A 80 4.57 -18.38 80.23
C VAL A 80 3.34 -18.74 81.05
N LYS A 81 2.49 -19.65 80.57
CA LYS A 81 1.31 -20.14 81.31
C LYS A 81 1.68 -20.93 82.57
N THR A 82 0.90 -20.80 83.63
CA THR A 82 1.10 -21.51 84.91
C THR A 82 0.75 -22.99 84.78
N ARG A 83 -0.20 -23.32 83.89
CA ARG A 83 -0.62 -24.69 83.58
C ARG A 83 -0.92 -24.85 82.07
N PRO A 84 -0.72 -26.04 81.47
CA PRO A 84 -1.17 -26.33 80.11
C PRO A 84 -2.69 -26.17 79.99
N ASP A 85 -3.18 -25.73 78.83
CA ASP A 85 -4.62 -25.59 78.57
C ASP A 85 -5.33 -26.95 78.73
N ASP A 86 -6.54 -26.93 79.30
CA ASP A 86 -7.35 -28.15 79.37
C ASP A 86 -7.69 -28.61 77.93
N PRO A 87 -7.42 -29.87 77.56
CA PRO A 87 -7.72 -30.39 76.23
C PRO A 87 -9.19 -30.21 75.83
N GLN A 88 -10.13 -30.09 76.77
CA GLN A 88 -11.54 -29.82 76.47
C GLN A 88 -11.79 -28.39 75.97
N ASP A 89 -11.08 -27.39 76.48
CA ASP A 89 -11.28 -25.99 76.06
C ASP A 89 -10.60 -25.70 74.73
N VAL A 90 -9.45 -26.35 74.47
CA VAL A 90 -8.84 -26.37 73.14
C VAL A 90 -9.80 -27.02 72.13
N ALA A 91 -10.41 -28.16 72.48
CA ALA A 91 -11.37 -28.84 71.61
C ALA A 91 -12.58 -27.95 71.29
N LYS A 92 -13.19 -27.28 72.28
CA LYS A 92 -14.30 -26.35 72.07
C LYS A 92 -13.92 -25.15 71.20
N ARG A 93 -12.71 -24.59 71.39
CA ARG A 93 -12.22 -23.46 70.59
C ARG A 93 -11.98 -23.87 69.14
N VAL A 94 -11.41 -25.05 68.91
CA VAL A 94 -11.22 -25.64 67.58
C VAL A 94 -12.57 -25.92 66.91
N GLU A 95 -13.52 -26.51 67.63
CA GLU A 95 -14.87 -26.77 67.12
C GLU A 95 -15.59 -25.47 66.73
N LYS A 96 -15.49 -24.43 67.56
CA LYS A 96 -16.02 -23.09 67.23
C LYS A 96 -15.38 -22.52 65.96
N GLN A 97 -14.04 -22.59 65.84
CA GLN A 97 -13.34 -22.11 64.64
C GLN A 97 -13.72 -22.90 63.38
N ILE A 98 -13.88 -24.22 63.47
CA ILE A 98 -14.32 -25.05 62.35
C ILE A 98 -15.73 -24.63 61.91
N LYS A 99 -16.64 -24.41 62.85
CA LYS A 99 -18.01 -23.96 62.56
C LYS A 99 -18.05 -22.57 61.93
N GLU A 100 -17.23 -21.63 62.43
CA GLU A 100 -17.11 -20.29 61.86
C GLU A 100 -16.49 -20.31 60.46
N ARG A 101 -15.46 -21.14 60.23
CA ARG A 101 -14.88 -21.37 58.91
C ARG A 101 -15.87 -21.99 57.94
N GLY A 102 -16.66 -22.96 58.37
CA GLY A 102 -17.71 -23.57 57.54
C GLY A 102 -18.75 -22.53 57.08
N LYS A 103 -19.24 -21.69 57.99
CA LYS A 103 -20.14 -20.57 57.65
C LYS A 103 -19.49 -19.54 56.73
N ALA A 104 -18.21 -19.24 56.93
CA ALA A 104 -17.48 -18.32 56.07
C ALA A 104 -17.30 -18.91 54.66
N GLN A 105 -16.99 -20.20 54.55
CA GLN A 105 -16.89 -20.91 53.27
C GLN A 105 -18.23 -20.95 52.53
N GLU A 106 -19.33 -21.20 53.23
CA GLU A 106 -20.68 -21.19 52.66
C GLU A 106 -21.01 -19.82 52.05
N ARG A 107 -20.74 -18.72 52.77
CA ARG A 107 -20.89 -17.35 52.25
C ARG A 107 -20.00 -17.06 51.05
N VAL A 108 -18.78 -17.60 51.03
CA VAL A 108 -17.87 -17.44 49.88
C VAL A 108 -18.40 -18.18 48.66
N ILE A 109 -18.93 -19.39 48.83
CA ILE A 109 -19.53 -20.17 47.73
C ILE A 109 -20.78 -19.47 47.18
N GLU A 110 -21.64 -18.95 48.06
CA GLU A 110 -22.82 -18.17 47.66
C GLU A 110 -22.41 -16.92 46.86
N ALA A 111 -21.45 -16.13 47.37
CA ALA A 111 -20.94 -14.96 46.67
C ALA A 111 -20.25 -15.29 45.33
N GLN A 112 -19.54 -16.42 45.24
CA GLN A 112 -18.95 -16.89 43.98
C GLN A 112 -20.03 -17.31 42.98
N THR A 113 -21.10 -17.94 43.45
CA THR A 113 -22.22 -18.36 42.61
C THR A 113 -22.96 -17.13 42.07
N ASP A 114 -23.25 -16.14 42.91
CA ASP A 114 -23.88 -14.89 42.50
C ASP A 114 -23.00 -14.11 41.51
N ALA A 115 -21.70 -14.03 41.77
CA ALA A 115 -20.74 -13.41 40.86
C ALA A 115 -20.70 -14.11 39.49
N ALA A 116 -20.76 -15.45 39.48
CA ALA A 116 -20.81 -16.23 38.23
C ALA A 116 -22.12 -15.98 37.46
N VAL A 117 -23.27 -15.91 38.13
CA VAL A 117 -24.56 -15.59 37.51
C VAL A 117 -24.51 -14.20 36.87
N VAL A 118 -24.02 -13.19 37.59
CA VAL A 118 -23.87 -11.83 37.06
C VAL A 118 -22.91 -11.80 35.88
N GLN A 119 -21.81 -12.55 35.94
CA GLN A 119 -20.85 -12.64 34.83
C GLN A 119 -21.47 -13.25 33.57
N VAL A 120 -22.22 -14.35 33.70
CA VAL A 120 -22.91 -14.99 32.58
C VAL A 120 -23.98 -14.07 31.99
N GLN A 121 -24.75 -13.37 32.82
CA GLN A 121 -25.74 -12.39 32.35
C GLN A 121 -25.06 -11.23 31.60
N ALA A 122 -23.94 -10.72 32.13
CA ALA A 122 -23.16 -9.67 31.48
C ALA A 122 -22.60 -10.13 30.13
N GLN A 123 -22.04 -11.35 30.07
CA GLN A 123 -21.55 -11.94 28.82
C GLN A 123 -22.67 -12.14 27.80
N GLY A 124 -23.84 -12.60 28.23
CA GLY A 124 -25.01 -12.73 27.37
C GLY A 124 -25.46 -11.39 26.77
N LYS A 125 -25.48 -10.33 27.60
CA LYS A 125 -25.80 -8.99 27.12
C LYS A 125 -24.77 -8.48 26.11
N ILE A 126 -23.47 -8.62 26.40
CA ILE A 126 -22.39 -8.24 25.48
C ILE A 126 -22.51 -9.01 24.16
N ALA A 127 -22.75 -10.33 24.19
CA ALA A 127 -22.92 -11.13 22.99
C ALA A 127 -24.14 -10.67 22.16
N SER A 128 -25.26 -10.37 22.81
CA SER A 128 -26.46 -9.87 22.13
C SER A 128 -26.24 -8.50 21.47
N GLU A 129 -25.52 -7.59 22.14
CA GLU A 129 -25.16 -6.29 21.59
C GLU A 129 -24.17 -6.41 20.44
N GLN A 130 -23.19 -7.32 20.54
CA GLN A 130 -22.26 -7.64 19.46
C GLN A 130 -22.98 -8.21 18.23
N GLN A 131 -23.93 -9.12 18.42
CA GLN A 131 -24.72 -9.66 17.31
C GLN A 131 -25.56 -8.56 16.64
N ALA A 132 -26.23 -7.72 17.42
CA ALA A 132 -27.01 -6.59 16.87
C ALA A 132 -26.12 -5.59 16.12
N ALA A 133 -24.89 -5.34 16.60
CA ALA A 133 -23.92 -4.51 15.90
C ALA A 133 -23.46 -5.15 14.58
N GLN A 134 -23.18 -6.46 14.57
CA GLN A 134 -22.80 -7.19 13.36
C GLN A 134 -23.92 -7.19 12.32
N GLU A 135 -25.17 -7.36 12.73
CA GLU A 135 -26.33 -7.28 11.83
C GLU A 135 -26.49 -5.89 11.20
N LYS A 136 -26.28 -4.82 11.98
CA LYS A 136 -26.28 -3.44 11.45
C LYS A 136 -25.18 -3.23 10.43
N VAL A 137 -23.95 -3.67 10.74
CA VAL A 137 -22.81 -3.58 9.80
C VAL A 137 -23.10 -4.37 8.52
N ALA A 138 -23.65 -5.58 8.64
CA ALA A 138 -24.02 -6.39 7.47
C ALA A 138 -25.12 -5.72 6.63
N ALA A 139 -26.11 -5.09 7.26
CA ALA A 139 -27.16 -4.35 6.56
C ALA A 139 -26.61 -3.11 5.84
N GLU A 140 -25.69 -2.37 6.44
CA GLU A 140 -25.02 -1.24 5.78
C GLU A 140 -24.14 -1.69 4.61
N GLN A 141 -23.39 -2.79 4.78
CA GLN A 141 -22.60 -3.36 3.70
C GLN A 141 -23.46 -3.81 2.50
N ARG A 142 -24.66 -4.35 2.74
CA ARG A 142 -25.62 -4.68 1.66
C ARG A 142 -26.08 -3.43 0.91
N LYS A 143 -26.46 -2.37 1.64
CA LYS A 143 -26.85 -1.09 1.03
C LYS A 143 -25.72 -0.48 0.19
N LEU A 144 -24.50 -0.49 0.72
CA LEU A 144 -23.32 -0.03 -0.03
C LEU A 144 -23.05 -0.91 -1.26
N GLY A 145 -23.28 -2.22 -1.16
CA GLY A 145 -23.19 -3.16 -2.27
C GLY A 145 -24.18 -2.86 -3.40
N GLU A 146 -25.43 -2.55 -3.06
CA GLU A 146 -26.47 -2.15 -4.02
C GLU A 146 -26.10 -0.83 -4.73
N ILE A 147 -25.71 0.20 -3.97
CA ILE A 147 -25.27 1.49 -4.54
C ILE A 147 -24.06 1.28 -5.47
N ALA A 148 -23.11 0.42 -5.07
CA ALA A 148 -21.95 0.11 -5.90
C ALA A 148 -22.32 -0.67 -7.17
N ALA A 149 -23.34 -1.54 -7.12
CA ALA A 149 -23.84 -2.26 -8.28
C ALA A 149 -24.51 -1.29 -9.28
N ASP A 150 -25.39 -0.41 -8.80
CA ASP A 150 -26.06 0.61 -9.62
C ASP A 150 -25.05 1.56 -10.27
N ALA A 151 -24.04 1.99 -9.50
CA ALA A 151 -22.96 2.84 -10.02
C ALA A 151 -22.14 2.13 -11.12
N ARG A 152 -21.86 0.83 -10.96
CA ARG A 152 -21.17 0.02 -11.98
C ARG A 152 -22.02 -0.14 -13.23
N GLU A 153 -23.33 -0.39 -13.08
CA GLU A 153 -24.23 -0.50 -14.23
C GLU A 153 -24.31 0.82 -15.02
N ALA A 154 -24.44 1.95 -14.31
CA ALA A 154 -24.43 3.27 -14.93
C ALA A 154 -23.11 3.56 -15.65
N ALA A 155 -21.98 3.21 -15.04
CA ALA A 155 -20.65 3.37 -15.66
C ALA A 155 -20.52 2.50 -16.93
N MET A 156 -20.96 1.24 -16.88
CA MET A 156 -20.95 0.33 -18.04
C MET A 156 -21.85 0.83 -19.17
N LYS A 157 -23.03 1.39 -18.85
CA LYS A 157 -23.90 2.01 -19.85
C LYS A 157 -23.23 3.22 -20.50
N SER A 158 -22.66 4.12 -19.71
CA SER A 158 -21.92 5.27 -20.23
C SER A 158 -20.72 4.85 -21.09
N GLN A 159 -20.03 3.76 -20.74
CA GLN A 159 -18.93 3.22 -21.51
C GLN A 159 -19.39 2.66 -22.86
N ARG A 160 -20.52 1.94 -22.90
CA ARG A 160 -21.13 1.45 -24.15
C ARG A 160 -21.51 2.59 -25.07
N ASP A 161 -22.18 3.63 -24.55
CA ASP A 161 -22.58 4.79 -25.33
C ASP A 161 -21.36 5.54 -25.91
N ALA A 162 -20.27 5.63 -25.13
CA ALA A 162 -19.01 6.20 -25.60
C ALA A 162 -18.35 5.34 -26.69
N GLN A 163 -18.32 4.01 -26.52
CA GLN A 163 -17.80 3.09 -27.54
C GLN A 163 -18.62 3.14 -28.84
N GLU A 164 -19.95 3.25 -28.76
CA GLU A 164 -20.82 3.40 -29.93
C GLU A 164 -20.53 4.70 -30.68
N LYS A 165 -20.34 5.82 -29.96
CA LYS A 165 -19.95 7.11 -30.57
C LYS A 165 -18.59 7.03 -31.26
N ILE A 166 -17.62 6.36 -30.64
CA ILE A 166 -16.29 6.15 -31.23
C ILE A 166 -16.42 5.29 -32.50
N ALA A 167 -17.19 4.20 -32.47
CA ALA A 167 -17.40 3.34 -33.63
C ALA A 167 -18.04 4.12 -34.80
N LYS A 168 -19.08 4.93 -34.52
CA LYS A 168 -19.71 5.80 -35.53
C LYS A 168 -18.74 6.84 -36.11
N GLN A 169 -17.83 7.37 -35.30
CA GLN A 169 -16.79 8.28 -35.81
C GLN A 169 -15.76 7.55 -36.66
N GLN A 170 -15.35 6.34 -36.28
CA GLN A 170 -14.43 5.52 -37.07
C GLN A 170 -15.02 5.14 -38.43
N GLU A 171 -16.31 4.83 -38.49
CA GLU A 171 -17.04 4.58 -39.74
C GLU A 171 -17.00 5.80 -40.67
N LYS A 172 -17.32 7.00 -40.16
CA LYS A 172 -17.21 8.25 -40.93
C LYS A 172 -15.79 8.53 -41.41
N ILE A 173 -14.79 8.27 -40.57
CA ILE A 173 -13.38 8.42 -40.95
C ILE A 173 -13.01 7.42 -42.05
N ALA A 174 -13.51 6.19 -41.98
CA ALA A 174 -13.27 5.16 -43.00
C ALA A 174 -13.91 5.55 -44.35
N GLU A 175 -15.14 6.08 -44.34
CA GLU A 175 -15.82 6.60 -45.52
C GLU A 175 -15.02 7.73 -46.18
N VAL A 176 -14.64 8.76 -45.41
CA VAL A 176 -13.82 9.87 -45.92
C VAL A 176 -12.47 9.40 -46.47
N ARG A 177 -11.84 8.41 -45.82
CA ARG A 177 -10.58 7.80 -46.30
C ARG A 177 -10.78 7.02 -47.60
N SER A 178 -11.89 6.31 -47.75
CA SER A 178 -12.23 5.59 -48.98
C SER A 178 -12.41 6.57 -50.14
N ASP A 179 -13.20 7.62 -49.95
CA ASP A 179 -13.44 8.67 -50.94
C ASP A 179 -12.14 9.39 -51.34
N ALA A 180 -11.29 9.71 -50.36
CA ALA A 180 -10.00 10.33 -50.62
C ALA A 180 -9.08 9.39 -51.42
N SER A 181 -9.03 8.10 -51.06
CA SER A 181 -8.25 7.08 -51.77
C SER A 181 -8.70 6.94 -53.23
N GLN A 182 -10.02 6.90 -53.46
CA GLN A 182 -10.58 6.82 -54.81
C GLN A 182 -10.22 8.04 -55.65
N LYS A 183 -10.30 9.26 -55.09
CA LYS A 183 -9.90 10.49 -55.77
C LYS A 183 -8.41 10.52 -56.09
N ILE A 184 -7.57 10.03 -55.18
CA ILE A 184 -6.12 9.91 -55.41
C ILE A 184 -5.85 8.94 -56.57
N ALA A 185 -6.53 7.78 -56.59
CA ALA A 185 -6.38 6.81 -57.67
C ALA A 185 -6.82 7.38 -59.03
N GLU A 186 -7.93 8.12 -59.08
CA GLU A 186 -8.41 8.78 -60.31
C GLU A 186 -7.39 9.82 -60.82
N VAL A 187 -6.84 10.64 -59.92
CA VAL A 187 -5.81 11.63 -60.27
C VAL A 187 -4.54 10.93 -60.77
N GLN A 188 -4.10 9.86 -60.12
CA GLN A 188 -2.94 9.07 -60.55
C GLN A 188 -3.16 8.44 -61.93
N GLN A 189 -4.34 7.88 -62.19
CA GLN A 189 -4.69 7.33 -63.49
C GLN A 189 -4.65 8.39 -64.58
N LYS A 190 -5.33 9.53 -64.38
CA LYS A 190 -5.35 10.65 -65.34
C LYS A 190 -3.95 11.23 -65.58
N ALA A 191 -3.12 11.30 -64.54
CA ALA A 191 -1.73 11.71 -64.68
C ALA A 191 -0.94 10.71 -65.52
N GLY A 192 -1.11 9.40 -65.27
CA GLY A 192 -0.50 8.33 -66.06
C GLY A 192 -0.88 8.38 -67.54
N GLU A 193 -2.17 8.58 -67.84
CA GLU A 193 -2.67 8.73 -69.22
C GLU A 193 -2.04 9.95 -69.92
N LYS A 194 -1.97 11.10 -69.25
CA LYS A 194 -1.33 12.30 -69.81
C LYS A 194 0.17 12.11 -70.04
N ILE A 195 0.86 11.43 -69.14
CA ILE A 195 2.28 11.12 -69.30
C ILE A 195 2.47 10.20 -70.52
N ALA A 196 1.63 9.18 -70.68
CA ALA A 196 1.67 8.29 -71.84
C ALA A 196 1.41 9.04 -73.15
N GLU A 197 0.42 9.93 -73.19
CA GLU A 197 0.11 10.78 -74.35
C GLU A 197 1.31 11.67 -74.72
N VAL A 198 1.95 12.30 -73.74
CA VAL A 198 3.13 13.14 -73.97
C VAL A 198 4.30 12.30 -74.47
N GLN A 199 4.52 11.11 -73.92
CA GLN A 199 5.56 10.19 -74.39
C GLN A 199 5.32 9.74 -75.82
N GLN A 200 4.07 9.43 -76.19
CA GLN A 200 3.70 9.09 -77.56
C GLN A 200 3.99 10.26 -78.51
N LYS A 201 3.48 11.46 -78.21
CA LYS A 201 3.71 12.67 -79.03
C LYS A 201 5.20 13.00 -79.15
N ALA A 202 5.98 12.80 -78.09
CA ALA A 202 7.42 12.97 -78.12
C ALA A 202 8.07 11.94 -79.06
N SER A 203 7.66 10.66 -79.00
CA SER A 203 8.18 9.62 -79.88
C SER A 203 7.87 9.87 -81.37
N GLU A 204 6.65 10.35 -81.66
CA GLU A 204 6.23 10.76 -83.01
C GLU A 204 7.10 11.92 -83.53
N LYS A 205 7.31 12.96 -82.71
CA LYS A 205 8.20 14.08 -83.06
C LYS A 205 9.64 13.63 -83.29
N VAL A 206 10.16 12.75 -82.45
CA VAL A 206 11.51 12.20 -82.60
C VAL A 206 11.62 11.38 -83.89
N ALA A 207 10.60 10.60 -84.25
CA ALA A 207 10.56 9.87 -85.51
C ALA A 207 10.56 10.81 -86.72
N VAL A 208 9.76 11.88 -86.71
CA VAL A 208 9.72 12.88 -87.78
C VAL A 208 11.08 13.59 -87.92
N VAL A 209 11.72 14.00 -86.82
CA VAL A 209 13.04 14.62 -86.86
C VAL A 209 14.09 13.66 -87.41
N ARG A 210 14.00 12.36 -87.04
CA ARG A 210 14.90 11.33 -87.57
C ARG A 210 14.74 11.16 -89.08
N ASP A 211 13.49 11.13 -89.56
CA ASP A 211 13.17 11.02 -90.99
C ASP A 211 13.72 12.23 -91.78
N TRP A 212 13.48 13.45 -91.29
CA TRP A 212 14.04 14.67 -91.90
C TRP A 212 15.57 14.65 -91.96
N ASN A 213 16.25 14.27 -90.88
CA ASN A 213 17.72 14.19 -90.85
C ASN A 213 18.29 13.17 -91.84
N GLN A 214 17.50 12.15 -92.23
CA GLN A 214 17.91 11.15 -93.23
C GLN A 214 17.76 11.66 -94.66
N VAL A 215 16.71 12.44 -94.93
CA VAL A 215 16.39 12.92 -96.29
C VAL A 215 17.00 14.28 -96.62
N GLU A 216 17.23 15.15 -95.62
CA GLU A 216 17.74 16.50 -95.81
C GLU A 216 19.09 16.55 -96.55
N PRO A 217 20.11 15.73 -96.22
CA PRO A 217 21.38 15.75 -96.96
C PRO A 217 21.19 15.46 -98.46
N ALA A 218 20.26 14.57 -98.81
CA ALA A 218 19.94 14.23 -100.18
C ALA A 218 19.23 15.39 -100.90
N ILE A 219 18.24 16.02 -100.27
CA ILE A 219 17.54 17.19 -100.82
C ILE A 219 18.53 18.35 -101.04
N ARG A 220 19.39 18.65 -100.05
CA ARG A 220 20.42 19.70 -100.15
C ARG A 220 21.42 19.40 -101.25
N TYR A 221 21.85 18.15 -101.38
CA TYR A 221 22.75 17.73 -102.45
C TYR A 221 22.12 17.93 -103.83
N GLY A 222 20.86 17.52 -104.03
CA GLY A 222 20.14 17.73 -105.28
C GLY A 222 19.96 19.20 -105.64
N TYR A 223 19.66 20.04 -104.64
CA TYR A 223 19.59 21.49 -104.83
C TYR A 223 20.94 22.07 -105.27
N GLY A 224 22.03 21.69 -104.60
CA GLY A 224 23.39 22.13 -104.95
C GLY A 224 23.84 21.64 -106.33
N ALA A 225 23.53 20.39 -106.67
CA ALA A 225 23.80 19.81 -107.98
C ALA A 225 23.14 20.62 -109.11
N ARG A 226 21.89 21.08 -108.93
CA ARG A 226 21.22 21.91 -109.94
C ARG A 226 21.94 23.21 -110.22
N LEU A 227 22.53 23.81 -109.20
CA LEU A 227 23.31 25.05 -109.33
C LEU A 227 24.67 24.79 -110.00
N GLN A 228 25.31 23.67 -109.69
CA GLN A 228 26.60 23.29 -110.28
C GLN A 228 26.47 22.87 -111.75
N TYR A 229 25.39 22.16 -112.08
CA TYR A 229 25.07 21.66 -113.42
C TYR A 229 24.01 22.55 -114.08
N ALA A 230 24.21 23.88 -114.01
CA ALA A 230 23.25 24.85 -114.52
C ALA A 230 22.94 24.66 -116.03
N ASP A 231 23.96 24.25 -116.79
CA ASP A 231 23.94 24.05 -118.24
C ASP A 231 23.21 22.76 -118.69
N SER A 232 22.84 21.89 -117.74
CA SER A 232 22.04 20.69 -117.98
C SER A 232 20.62 20.91 -117.45
N PRO A 233 19.70 21.49 -118.24
CA PRO A 233 18.39 21.91 -117.74
C PRO A 233 17.45 20.73 -117.45
N THR A 234 17.70 19.57 -118.04
CA THR A 234 16.86 18.37 -117.91
C THR A 234 17.58 17.29 -117.11
N TRP A 235 16.83 16.60 -116.25
CA TRP A 235 17.29 15.38 -115.59
C TRP A 235 17.30 14.23 -116.62
N ASP A 236 18.48 13.91 -117.15
CA ASP A 236 18.70 12.82 -118.09
C ASP A 236 19.54 11.68 -117.48
N ASP A 237 19.62 10.54 -118.18
CA ASP A 237 20.32 9.35 -117.71
C ASP A 237 21.84 9.59 -117.49
N GLN A 238 22.44 10.51 -118.25
CA GLN A 238 23.87 10.83 -118.13
C GLN A 238 24.17 11.62 -116.86
N LEU A 239 23.35 12.64 -116.59
CA LEU A 239 23.40 13.42 -115.35
C LEU A 239 23.08 12.54 -114.15
N GLU A 240 22.02 11.72 -114.23
CA GLU A 240 21.65 10.81 -113.14
C GLU A 240 22.78 9.83 -112.80
N SER A 241 23.41 9.24 -113.81
CA SER A 241 24.56 8.34 -113.62
C SER A 241 25.75 9.03 -112.93
N ARG A 242 26.01 10.31 -113.26
CA ARG A 242 27.06 11.10 -112.63
C ARG A 242 26.72 11.43 -111.17
N LEU A 243 25.51 11.92 -110.90
CA LEU A 243 25.06 12.24 -109.55
C LEU A 243 25.05 10.99 -108.66
N ARG A 244 24.67 9.83 -109.22
CA ARG A 244 24.78 8.52 -108.56
C ARG A 244 26.21 8.19 -108.16
N HIS A 245 27.16 8.39 -109.06
CA HIS A 245 28.56 8.11 -108.81
C HIS A 245 29.11 9.01 -107.70
N GLU A 246 28.85 10.31 -107.78
CA GLU A 246 29.26 11.31 -106.80
C GLU A 246 28.66 11.03 -105.42
N TRP A 247 27.35 10.76 -105.34
CA TRP A 247 26.67 10.41 -104.09
C TRP A 247 27.28 9.18 -103.43
N THR A 248 27.56 8.14 -104.21
CA THR A 248 28.17 6.90 -103.70
C THR A 248 29.58 7.14 -103.16
N GLN A 249 30.36 8.06 -103.76
CA GLN A 249 31.69 8.42 -103.28
C GLN A 249 31.66 9.18 -101.94
N LEU A 250 30.62 9.96 -101.67
CA LEU A 250 30.48 10.72 -100.42
C LEU A 250 30.31 9.81 -99.17
N LYS A 251 30.01 8.51 -99.35
CA LYS A 251 29.85 7.52 -98.26
C LYS A 251 28.89 7.97 -97.16
N ASN A 252 27.80 8.63 -97.54
CA ASN A 252 26.80 9.19 -96.63
C ASN A 252 25.89 8.13 -95.95
N GLY A 253 26.19 6.84 -96.09
CA GLY A 253 25.46 5.73 -95.45
C GLY A 253 24.18 5.28 -96.16
N ASN A 254 23.54 6.13 -96.97
CA ASN A 254 22.34 5.78 -97.75
C ASN A 254 22.69 5.37 -99.19
N THR A 255 21.97 4.39 -99.74
CA THR A 255 22.14 3.97 -101.14
C THR A 255 21.58 5.04 -102.09
N TRP A 256 22.05 5.07 -103.33
CA TRP A 256 21.53 5.99 -104.33
C TRP A 256 20.04 5.75 -104.58
N GLU A 257 19.63 4.49 -104.66
CA GLU A 257 18.25 4.07 -104.88
C GLU A 257 17.29 4.65 -103.82
N ASP A 258 17.73 4.69 -102.55
CA ASP A 258 16.92 5.24 -101.45
C ASP A 258 16.82 6.77 -101.49
N VAL A 259 17.88 7.45 -101.95
CA VAL A 259 17.93 8.93 -101.91
C VAL A 259 17.56 9.60 -103.23
N GLN A 260 17.57 8.88 -104.34
CA GLN A 260 17.34 9.43 -105.67
C GLN A 260 16.03 10.25 -105.77
N PRO A 261 14.89 9.82 -105.19
CA PRO A 261 13.68 10.64 -105.20
C PRO A 261 13.84 11.98 -104.46
N HIS A 262 14.62 11.99 -103.37
CA HIS A 262 14.87 13.16 -102.54
C HIS A 262 15.86 14.13 -103.20
N VAL A 263 16.93 13.59 -103.80
CA VAL A 263 17.88 14.35 -104.61
C VAL A 263 17.14 15.01 -105.78
N ARG A 264 16.31 14.25 -106.50
CA ARG A 264 15.49 14.77 -107.59
C ARG A 264 14.53 15.87 -107.13
N HIS A 265 13.91 15.71 -105.97
CA HIS A 265 13.06 16.75 -105.39
C HIS A 265 13.83 18.06 -105.13
N GLY A 266 15.03 17.98 -104.55
CA GLY A 266 15.90 19.13 -104.34
C GLY A 266 16.33 19.80 -105.65
N TRP A 267 16.66 19.00 -106.66
CA TRP A 267 16.98 19.47 -108.01
C TRP A 267 15.81 20.23 -108.65
N ASP A 268 14.61 19.67 -108.62
CA ASP A 268 13.41 20.29 -109.18
C ASP A 268 13.03 21.58 -108.43
N ALA A 269 13.26 21.64 -107.12
CA ALA A 269 13.03 22.84 -106.32
C ALA A 269 13.98 23.99 -106.73
N ALA A 270 15.27 23.70 -106.91
CA ALA A 270 16.24 24.66 -107.42
C ALA A 270 15.91 25.10 -108.86
N ALA A 271 15.44 24.18 -109.70
CA ALA A 271 15.04 24.48 -111.07
C ALA A 271 13.84 25.44 -111.11
N ARG A 272 12.84 25.25 -110.24
CA ARG A 272 11.71 26.18 -110.12
C ARG A 272 12.13 27.57 -109.62
N ASN A 273 13.09 27.62 -108.72
CA ASN A 273 13.57 28.88 -108.12
C ASN A 273 14.55 29.67 -109.01
N SER A 274 15.04 29.08 -110.10
CA SER A 274 15.96 29.71 -111.06
C SER A 274 15.25 30.30 -112.29
N ILE A 275 13.91 30.28 -112.33
CA ILE A 275 13.07 30.80 -113.42
C ILE A 275 12.52 32.22 -113.09
N VAL A 276 12.97 32.84 -112.00
CA VAL A 276 12.68 34.25 -111.63
C VAL A 276 13.95 35.07 -111.80
#